data_AF-A0A8T3XKD1-F1
#
_entry.id   AF-A0A8T3XKD1-F1
#
_cell.length_a   1.000
_cell.length_b   1.000
_cell.length_c   1.000
_cell.angle_alpha   90.00
_cell.angle_beta   90.00
_cell.angle_gamma   90.00
#
_symmetry.space_group_name_H-M   'P 1'
#
loop_
_entity.id
_entity.type
_entity.pdbx_description
1 polymer ?
#
loop_
_entity_poly.entity_id
_entity_poly.type
_entity_poly.pdbx_seq_one_letter_code
_entity_poly.pdbx_strand_id
1 'polypeptide(L)' 'MFLLQCPKCKNRMKYQSKDIYLTGKKKKCVYCNHAFSVNKAIIKKV' A
#
# COMPACT_ATOMS: atom_id res chain seq x y z
N MET A 1 -5.68 -9.55 5.58
CA MET A 1 -4.45 -8.71 5.68
C MET A 1 -4.28 -8.02 4.32
N PHE A 2 -3.78 -6.78 4.23
CA PHE A 2 -3.71 -6.10 2.93
C PHE A 2 -2.29 -6.10 2.38
N LEU A 3 -2.13 -6.49 1.12
CA LEU A 3 -0.91 -6.28 0.35
C LEU A 3 -1.03 -5.00 -0.45
N LEU A 4 -0.05 -4.13 -0.30
CA LEU A 4 0.02 -2.86 -0.99
C LEU A 4 1.22 -2.89 -1.92
N GLN A 5 0.95 -2.74 -3.23
CA GLN A 5 2.04 -2.73 -4.21
C GLN A 5 2.53 -1.30 -4.44
N CYS A 6 3.83 -1.08 -4.27
CA CYS A 6 4.41 0.23 -4.55
C CYS A 6 4.45 0.48 -6.06
N PRO A 7 3.96 1.63 -6.56
CA PRO A 7 3.96 1.93 -7.99
C PRO A 7 5.37 2.14 -8.56
N LYS A 8 6.34 2.55 -7.72
CA LYS A 8 7.70 2.86 -8.14
C LYS A 8 8.60 1.62 -8.21
N CYS A 9 8.69 0.87 -7.11
CA CYS A 9 9.58 -0.29 -7.02
C CYS A 9 8.87 -1.63 -7.27
N LYS A 10 7.55 -1.63 -7.47
CA LYS A 10 6.69 -2.83 -7.66
C LYS A 10 6.74 -3.85 -6.51
N ASN A 11 7.47 -3.57 -5.43
CA ASN A 11 7.51 -4.38 -4.22
C ASN A 11 6.16 -4.38 -3.50
N ARG A 12 5.84 -5.53 -2.89
CA ARG A 12 4.60 -5.74 -2.14
C ARG A 12 4.88 -5.58 -0.66
N MET A 13 4.10 -4.73 -0.02
CA MET A 13 4.20 -4.43 1.40
C MET A 13 2.99 -5.01 2.14
N LYS A 14 3.27 -5.76 3.20
CA LYS A 14 2.26 -6.29 4.10
C LYS A 14 1.79 -5.18 5.04
N TYR A 15 0.54 -4.76 4.91
CA TYR A 15 -0.13 -3.87 5.83
C TYR A 15 -1.17 -4.63 6.66
N GLN A 16 -0.91 -4.73 7.96
CA GLN A 16 -1.93 -5.10 8.93
C GLN A 16 -2.79 -3.86 9.22
N SER A 17 -3.78 -3.61 8.37
CA SER A 17 -4.91 -2.78 8.76
C SER A 17 -6.13 -3.68 8.86
N LYS A 18 -6.86 -3.53 9.98
CA LYS A 18 -8.17 -4.17 10.17
C LYS A 18 -9.24 -3.55 9.26
N ASP A 19 -9.00 -2.33 8.79
CA ASP A 19 -9.95 -1.52 8.03
C ASP A 19 -9.54 -1.24 6.58
N ILE A 20 -10.56 -1.16 5.71
CA ILE A 20 -10.49 -0.85 4.28
C ILE A 20 -10.16 0.65 4.04
N TYR A 21 -10.15 1.46 5.11
CA TYR A 21 -9.79 2.89 5.13
C TYR A 21 -8.30 3.20 4.84
N LEU A 22 -7.54 2.25 4.30
CA LEU A 22 -6.24 2.54 3.70
C LEU A 22 -6.38 3.39 2.44
N THR A 23 -7.50 3.28 1.72
CA THR A 23 -7.78 4.06 0.49
C THR A 23 -7.81 5.56 0.80
N GLY A 24 -7.04 6.35 0.06
CA GLY A 24 -6.93 7.81 0.23
C GLY A 24 -5.81 8.25 1.18
N LYS A 25 -5.20 7.35 1.95
CA LYS A 25 -4.05 7.70 2.81
C LYS A 25 -2.75 7.71 2.02
N LYS A 26 -1.88 8.69 2.30
CA LYS A 26 -0.48 8.66 1.84
C LYS A 26 0.29 7.63 2.65
N LYS A 27 0.96 6.70 1.96
CA LYS A 27 1.88 5.73 2.56
C LYS A 27 3.24 5.83 1.90
N LYS A 28 4.27 5.56 2.69
CA LYS A 28 5.66 5.55 2.24
C LYS A 28 6.11 4.12 2.04
N CYS A 29 6.74 3.84 0.91
CA CYS A 29 7.30 2.54 0.64
C CYS A 29 8.50 2.27 1.56
N VAL A 30 8.53 1.13 2.24
CA VAL A 30 9.67 0.74 3.09
C VAL A 30 10.93 0.41 2.29
N TYR A 31 10.78 0.07 1.00
CA TYR A 31 11.91 -0.34 0.15
C TYR A 31 12.56 0.83 -0.57
N CYS A 32 11.76 1.73 -1.16
CA CYS A 32 12.28 2.83 -1.99
C CYS A 32 12.01 4.22 -1.42
N ASN A 33 11.48 4.30 -0.18
CA ASN A 33 11.11 5.54 0.50
C ASN A 33 10.16 6.46 -0.28
N HIS A 34 9.53 5.95 -1.34
CA HIS A 34 8.60 6.71 -2.17
C HIS A 34 7.26 6.87 -1.44
N ALA A 35 6.78 8.10 -1.31
CA ALA A 35 5.46 8.41 -0.78
C ALA A 35 4.43 8.37 -1.91
N PHE A 36 3.38 7.59 -1.75
CA PHE A 36 2.29 7.45 -2.73
C PHE A 36 0.95 7.35 -2.02
N SER A 37 -0.11 7.81 -2.69
CA SER A 37 -1.47 7.66 -2.18
C SER A 37 -1.95 6.25 -2.42
N VAL A 38 -2.43 5.60 -1.37
CA VAL A 38 -3.01 4.27 -1.46
C VAL A 38 -4.36 4.39 -2.17
N ASN A 39 -4.52 3.68 -3.28
CA ASN A 39 -5.74 3.63 -4.05
C ASN A 39 -6.30 2.21 -4.07
N LYS A 40 -7.62 2.03 -4.28
CA LYS A 40 -8.24 0.67 -4.28
C LYS A 40 -7.55 -0.28 -5.27
N ALA A 41 -7.05 0.24 -6.39
CA ALA A 41 -6.36 -0.52 -7.44
C ALA A 41 -5.02 -1.16 -6.98
N ILE A 42 -4.36 -0.61 -5.96
CA ILE A 42 -3.08 -1.11 -5.44
C ILE A 42 -3.21 -1.90 -4.14
N ILE A 43 -4.43 -2.00 -3.61
CA ILE A 43 -4.76 -2.86 -2.47
C ILE A 43 -5.17 -4.24 -3.01
N LYS A 44 -4.38 -5.26 -2.71
CA LYS A 44 -4.79 -6.66 -2.87
C LYS A 44 -5.14 -7.23 -1.50
N LYS A 45 -6.37 -7.71 -1.35
CA LYS A 45 -6.81 -8.43 -0.16
C LYS A 45 -6.18 -9.83 -0.20
N VAL A 46 -5.47 -10.19 0.86
CA VAL A 46 -4.97 -11.56 1.10
C VAL A 46 -5.69 -12.13 2.29
#